data_AF-A0A0Q8KDV6-F1
#
_entry.id   AF-A0A0Q8KDV6-F1
#
_cell.length_a   1.000
_cell.length_b   1.000
_cell.length_c   1.000
_cell.angle_alpha   90.00
_cell.angle_beta   90.00
_cell.angle_gamma   90.00
#
_symmetry.space_group_name_H-M   'P 1'
#
loop_
_entity.id
_entity.type
_entity.pdbx_description
1 polymer ?
#
loop_
_entity_poly.entity_id
_entity_poly.type
_entity_poly.pdbx_seq_one_letter_code
_entity_poly.pdbx_strand_id
1 'polypeptide(L)'
;MDISLPGEGGHSSRYALVGQPVRPVIGARFSRVAYAAAHVVADPLKMTDPWSRPVVDWDRTMAFRHHLWRLGFRIAEAMDTSQRGMGFDWPSARDLIRRSIAESRTVDGADLASGAGTDHLAPASARTLDDVIAAYEEQFAFIEGEGGKAIMMASRALAAVAKGADDYAAVYDRILSQASGKVILHWLGDMFDPALKGYWGSDDFETALDTVVAIIERHANKVEGIKISLLDAGKEVALRDRLPHGVVMFTGDDFNYPELIAGDSRGHSHALLGIFDAIAPVANAALARLAEGDRAGYDALMTPTVPLSRKIFEAPTEYYKAGIVFMAWLNGHQDHFTMVGGMQSARGIRHYAEVFRLADQAGLLADPDLAIARMKSLCAVAGV
;
A
#
# COMPACT_ATOMS: atom_id res chain seq x y z
N MET A 1 26.15 19.42 2.49
CA MET A 1 24.72 19.82 2.48
C MET A 1 24.18 19.35 3.82
N ASP A 2 23.94 20.29 4.74
CA ASP A 2 23.85 19.97 6.16
C ASP A 2 22.58 20.55 6.78
N ILE A 3 22.04 19.82 7.76
CA ILE A 3 20.80 20.16 8.45
C ILE A 3 20.90 19.79 9.93
N SER A 4 20.34 20.61 10.80
CA SER A 4 20.14 20.27 12.21
C SER A 4 18.84 19.48 12.34
N LEU A 5 18.92 18.27 12.87
CA LEU A 5 17.79 17.37 13.03
C LEU A 5 17.58 17.02 14.50
N PRO A 6 16.33 16.92 14.97
CA PRO A 6 16.06 16.49 16.34
C PRO A 6 16.53 15.05 16.57
N GLY A 7 17.07 14.83 17.76
CA GLY A 7 17.60 13.56 18.25
C GLY A 7 16.98 13.16 19.59
N GLU A 8 17.64 12.24 20.28
CA GLU A 8 17.23 11.80 21.62
C GLU A 8 17.42 12.88 22.68
N GLY A 9 16.61 12.80 23.75
CA GLY A 9 16.72 13.72 24.90
C GLY A 9 16.34 15.18 24.63
N GLY A 10 15.76 15.49 23.46
CA GLY A 10 15.42 16.87 23.08
C GLY A 10 16.59 17.68 22.51
N HIS A 11 17.72 17.03 22.23
CA HIS A 11 18.87 17.66 21.58
C HIS A 11 18.76 17.56 20.06
N SER A 12 19.35 18.52 19.36
CA SER A 12 19.49 18.49 17.90
C SER A 12 20.93 18.13 17.51
N SER A 13 21.08 17.33 16.47
CA SER A 13 22.38 16.96 15.92
C SER A 13 22.50 17.39 14.47
N ARG A 14 23.71 17.80 14.08
CA ARG A 14 24.04 18.10 12.69
C ARG A 14 24.11 16.79 11.90
N TYR A 15 23.39 16.74 10.80
CA TYR A 15 23.43 15.68 9.82
C TYR A 15 23.93 16.23 8.48
N ALA A 16 24.97 15.61 7.93
CA ALA A 16 25.43 15.87 6.57
C ALA A 16 24.88 14.76 5.67
N LEU A 17 24.24 15.13 4.57
CA LEU A 17 23.71 14.14 3.62
C LEU A 17 24.86 13.33 3.01
N VAL A 18 24.64 12.03 2.87
CA VAL A 18 25.62 11.06 2.35
C VAL A 18 25.13 10.33 1.10
N GLY A 19 23.83 10.36 0.86
CA GLY A 19 23.18 9.67 -0.25
C GLY A 19 23.52 10.23 -1.61
N GLN A 20 23.46 9.36 -2.63
CA GLN A 20 23.39 9.77 -4.02
C GLN A 20 21.99 9.42 -4.56
N PRO A 21 21.24 10.38 -5.12
CA PRO A 21 19.90 10.10 -5.62
C PRO A 21 19.92 9.02 -6.71
N VAL A 22 19.18 7.94 -6.50
CA VAL A 22 19.07 6.85 -7.47
C VAL A 22 18.23 7.33 -8.65
N ARG A 23 18.75 7.12 -9.86
CA ARG A 23 18.04 7.44 -11.10
C ARG A 23 17.19 6.24 -11.54
N PRO A 24 15.88 6.41 -11.76
CA PRO A 24 15.05 5.34 -12.30
C PRO A 24 15.41 5.04 -13.76
N VAL A 25 15.10 3.82 -14.18
CA VAL A 25 15.21 3.34 -15.55
C VAL A 25 13.82 3.40 -16.20
N ILE A 26 13.53 4.51 -16.88
CA ILE A 26 12.24 4.73 -17.55
C ILE A 26 12.06 3.73 -18.68
N GLY A 27 10.88 3.11 -18.76
CA GLY A 27 10.56 2.09 -19.76
C GLY A 27 11.16 0.70 -19.45
N ALA A 28 11.74 0.50 -18.27
CA ALA A 28 12.19 -0.81 -17.83
C ALA A 28 11.04 -1.82 -17.82
N ARG A 29 11.36 -3.06 -18.19
CA ARG A 29 10.45 -4.20 -18.05
C ARG A 29 10.83 -4.97 -16.80
N PHE A 30 9.84 -5.40 -16.03
CA PHE A 30 10.07 -6.17 -14.81
C PHE A 30 9.83 -7.66 -15.06
N SER A 31 10.60 -8.52 -14.39
CA SER A 31 10.32 -9.96 -14.28
C SER A 31 9.26 -10.28 -13.21
N ARG A 32 8.62 -9.25 -12.65
CA ARG A 32 7.57 -9.30 -11.64
C ARG A 32 6.47 -8.32 -12.01
N VAL A 33 5.21 -8.72 -11.83
CA VAL A 33 4.11 -7.78 -11.61
C VAL A 33 4.37 -7.00 -10.31
N ALA A 34 4.36 -5.67 -10.39
CA ALA A 34 4.60 -4.79 -9.26
C ALA A 34 3.52 -3.71 -9.21
N TYR A 35 2.67 -3.79 -8.19
CA TYR A 35 1.70 -2.75 -7.85
C TYR A 35 2.27 -1.87 -6.72
N ALA A 36 2.14 -0.56 -6.89
CA ALA A 36 2.28 0.40 -5.79
C ALA A 36 0.89 0.75 -5.26
N ALA A 37 0.67 0.59 -3.96
CA ALA A 37 -0.53 1.09 -3.30
C ALA A 37 -0.39 2.59 -3.08
N ALA A 38 -1.13 3.39 -3.84
CA ALA A 38 -0.88 4.83 -3.93
C ALA A 38 -1.62 5.64 -2.85
N HIS A 39 -0.93 6.62 -2.27
CA HIS A 39 -1.52 7.60 -1.34
C HIS A 39 -2.48 8.57 -2.03
N VAL A 40 -3.17 9.41 -1.27
CA VAL A 40 -4.00 10.52 -1.78
C VAL A 40 -3.44 11.85 -1.29
N VAL A 41 -3.58 12.90 -2.10
CA VAL A 41 -3.15 14.26 -1.74
C VAL A 41 -4.37 15.04 -1.27
N ALA A 42 -4.33 15.56 -0.05
CA ALA A 42 -5.40 16.41 0.46
C ALA A 42 -5.35 17.80 -0.18
N ASP A 43 -6.50 18.48 -0.32
CA ASP A 43 -6.56 19.92 -0.66
C ASP A 43 -6.59 20.72 0.66
N PRO A 44 -5.46 21.29 1.10
CA PRO A 44 -5.38 21.92 2.42
C PRO A 44 -6.14 23.25 2.50
N LEU A 45 -6.46 23.88 1.36
CA LEU A 45 -7.13 25.18 1.32
C LEU A 45 -8.65 25.03 1.31
N LYS A 46 -9.17 23.93 0.76
CA LYS A 46 -10.61 23.63 0.76
C LYS A 46 -11.05 22.78 1.95
N MET A 47 -10.14 22.07 2.60
CA MET A 47 -10.47 21.20 3.73
C MET A 47 -10.74 22.00 5.00
N THR A 48 -12.02 22.17 5.34
CA THR A 48 -12.46 22.91 6.54
C THR A 48 -12.60 22.05 7.80
N ASP A 49 -12.86 20.75 7.64
CA ASP A 49 -12.97 19.77 8.73
C ASP A 49 -12.05 18.57 8.45
N PRO A 50 -10.75 18.69 8.78
CA PRO A 50 -9.75 17.71 8.37
C PRO A 50 -9.97 16.32 8.95
N TRP A 51 -10.66 16.20 10.09
CA TRP A 51 -10.85 14.92 10.78
C TRP A 51 -12.07 14.15 10.26
N SER A 52 -13.09 14.86 9.78
CA SER A 52 -14.38 14.24 9.45
C SER A 52 -14.65 14.14 7.95
N ARG A 53 -14.16 15.09 7.14
CA ARG A 53 -14.51 15.17 5.71
C ARG A 53 -13.25 15.31 4.84
N PRO A 54 -12.84 14.24 4.13
CA PRO A 54 -11.72 14.35 3.20
C PRO A 54 -12.04 15.37 2.09
N VAL A 55 -11.03 16.16 1.71
CA VAL A 55 -11.05 16.91 0.46
C VAL A 55 -9.75 16.59 -0.27
N VAL A 56 -9.87 16.10 -1.51
CA VAL A 56 -8.74 15.62 -2.31
C VAL A 56 -8.34 16.68 -3.34
N ASP A 57 -7.04 16.92 -3.44
CA ASP A 57 -6.43 17.57 -4.60
C ASP A 57 -6.32 16.53 -5.72
N TRP A 58 -7.29 16.54 -6.64
CA TRP A 58 -7.36 15.55 -7.70
C TRP A 58 -6.20 15.66 -8.70
N ASP A 59 -5.71 16.87 -8.97
CA ASP A 59 -4.66 17.09 -9.96
C ASP A 59 -3.34 16.51 -9.44
N ARG A 60 -2.98 16.78 -8.18
CA ARG A 60 -1.79 16.20 -7.54
C ARG A 60 -1.93 14.71 -7.32
N THR A 61 -3.11 14.25 -6.90
CA THR A 61 -3.40 12.83 -6.72
C THR A 61 -3.22 12.06 -8.03
N MET A 62 -3.76 12.55 -9.16
CA MET A 62 -3.59 11.90 -10.47
C MET A 62 -2.18 12.05 -11.03
N ALA A 63 -1.52 13.20 -10.84
CA ALA A 63 -0.12 13.39 -11.25
C ALA A 63 0.81 12.35 -10.62
N PHE A 64 0.54 11.94 -9.38
CA PHE A 64 1.30 10.87 -8.74
C PHE A 64 1.03 9.48 -9.36
N ARG A 65 -0.20 9.19 -9.79
CA ARG A 65 -0.49 7.95 -10.55
C ARG A 65 0.27 7.92 -11.88
N HIS A 66 0.28 9.02 -12.61
CA HIS A 66 1.09 9.19 -13.84
C HIS A 66 2.58 9.00 -13.59
N HIS A 67 3.09 9.47 -12.45
CA HIS A 67 4.47 9.21 -12.03
C HIS A 67 4.75 7.71 -11.87
N LEU A 68 3.89 6.97 -11.17
CA LEU A 68 4.03 5.53 -10.96
C LEU A 68 3.94 4.74 -12.28
N TRP A 69 2.99 5.06 -13.16
CA TRP A 69 2.88 4.43 -14.48
C TRP A 69 4.11 4.70 -15.36
N ARG A 70 4.65 5.93 -15.34
CA ARG A 70 5.89 6.25 -16.05
C ARG A 70 7.08 5.40 -15.58
N LEU A 71 7.08 4.98 -14.31
CA LEU A 71 8.06 4.09 -13.73
C LEU A 71 7.74 2.59 -13.96
N GLY A 72 6.67 2.27 -14.69
CA GLY A 72 6.30 0.90 -15.03
C GLY A 72 5.54 0.14 -13.93
N PHE A 73 5.15 0.81 -12.84
CA PHE A 73 4.31 0.20 -11.82
C PHE A 73 2.86 0.14 -12.26
N ARG A 74 2.17 -0.91 -11.83
CA ARG A 74 0.71 -0.92 -11.76
C ARG A 74 0.27 -0.21 -10.48
N ILE A 75 -1.00 0.20 -10.41
CA ILE A 75 -1.52 0.88 -9.22
C ILE A 75 -2.52 0.01 -8.50
N ALA A 76 -2.36 -0.12 -7.19
CA ALA A 76 -3.41 -0.63 -6.31
C ALA A 76 -4.16 0.57 -5.73
N GLU A 77 -5.33 0.86 -6.28
CA GLU A 77 -6.07 2.10 -6.07
C GLU A 77 -7.07 1.99 -4.92
N ALA A 78 -7.25 3.08 -4.18
CA ALA A 78 -8.18 3.17 -3.05
C ALA A 78 -7.99 2.06 -1.99
N MET A 79 -6.73 1.70 -1.75
CA MET A 79 -6.29 0.70 -0.75
C MET A 79 -6.02 1.38 0.60
N ASP A 80 -5.54 0.61 1.58
CA ASP A 80 -5.19 1.11 2.91
C ASP A 80 -4.19 2.30 2.87
N THR A 81 -3.25 2.33 1.92
CA THR A 81 -2.31 3.46 1.74
C THR A 81 -3.00 4.76 1.32
N SER A 82 -4.14 4.68 0.64
CA SER A 82 -5.03 5.81 0.35
C SER A 82 -5.87 6.23 1.57
N GLN A 83 -5.57 5.71 2.77
CA GLN A 83 -6.31 5.90 4.02
C GLN A 83 -7.73 5.32 4.02
N ARG A 84 -7.99 4.33 3.17
CA ARG A 84 -9.31 3.67 3.06
C ARG A 84 -9.73 3.07 4.41
N GLY A 85 -10.91 3.44 4.90
CA GLY A 85 -11.41 3.00 6.21
C GLY A 85 -10.74 3.67 7.42
N MET A 86 -9.86 4.65 7.19
CA MET A 86 -9.15 5.43 8.22
C MET A 86 -9.07 6.93 7.84
N GLY A 87 -10.23 7.51 7.52
CA GLY A 87 -10.39 8.92 7.14
C GLY A 87 -10.76 9.14 5.67
N PHE A 88 -10.57 8.13 4.81
CA PHE A 88 -11.02 8.15 3.41
C PHE A 88 -12.22 7.21 3.23
N ASP A 89 -13.39 7.81 3.00
CA ASP A 89 -14.68 7.10 2.94
C ASP A 89 -14.98 6.52 1.56
N TRP A 90 -15.98 5.63 1.49
CA TRP A 90 -16.39 5.00 0.24
C TRP A 90 -16.79 6.00 -0.85
N PRO A 91 -17.60 7.04 -0.60
CA PRO A 91 -17.90 8.06 -1.61
C PRO A 91 -16.64 8.70 -2.22
N SER A 92 -15.64 9.05 -1.41
CA SER A 92 -14.39 9.62 -1.92
C SER A 92 -13.53 8.59 -2.67
N ALA A 93 -13.49 7.35 -2.18
CA ALA A 93 -12.81 6.24 -2.85
C ALA A 93 -13.45 5.91 -4.22
N ARG A 94 -14.77 5.99 -4.32
CA ARG A 94 -15.51 5.82 -5.57
C ARG A 94 -15.11 6.85 -6.62
N ASP A 95 -14.97 8.11 -6.20
CA ASP A 95 -14.49 9.19 -7.08
C ASP A 95 -13.03 9.01 -7.50
N LEU A 96 -12.17 8.56 -6.58
CA LEU A 96 -10.78 8.23 -6.87
C LEU A 96 -10.69 7.11 -7.91
N ILE A 97 -11.40 6.00 -7.70
CA ILE A 97 -11.41 4.83 -8.60
C ILE A 97 -11.84 5.23 -10.00
N ARG A 98 -12.97 5.94 -10.12
CA ARG A 98 -13.50 6.41 -11.41
C ARG A 98 -12.48 7.27 -12.17
N ARG A 99 -11.84 8.20 -11.47
CA ARG A 99 -10.82 9.09 -12.06
C ARG A 99 -9.59 8.28 -12.51
N SER A 100 -9.06 7.43 -11.65
CA SER A 100 -7.87 6.62 -11.97
C SER A 100 -8.11 5.68 -13.15
N ILE A 101 -9.27 5.04 -13.25
CA ILE A 101 -9.64 4.21 -14.42
C ILE A 101 -9.79 5.06 -15.69
N ALA A 102 -10.36 6.25 -15.60
CA ALA A 102 -10.45 7.14 -16.75
C ALA A 102 -9.06 7.61 -17.22
N GLU A 103 -8.19 8.00 -16.28
CA GLU A 103 -6.81 8.44 -16.56
C GLU A 103 -5.96 7.31 -17.14
N SER A 104 -6.09 6.08 -16.63
CA SER A 104 -5.27 4.94 -17.09
C SER A 104 -5.50 4.63 -18.57
N ARG A 105 -6.71 4.87 -19.09
CA ARG A 105 -7.02 4.70 -20.52
C ARG A 105 -6.27 5.67 -21.42
N THR A 106 -5.74 6.77 -20.86
CA THR A 106 -4.98 7.78 -21.60
C THR A 106 -3.48 7.51 -21.64
N VAL A 107 -3.00 6.53 -20.86
CA VAL A 107 -1.59 6.22 -20.68
C VAL A 107 -1.30 4.82 -21.23
N ASP A 108 -0.45 4.75 -22.25
CA ASP A 108 -0.13 3.46 -22.86
C ASP A 108 0.60 2.53 -21.87
N GLY A 109 0.11 1.30 -21.76
CA GLY A 109 0.62 0.31 -20.79
C GLY A 109 0.23 0.53 -19.32
N ALA A 110 -0.57 1.55 -19.00
CA ALA A 110 -1.08 1.73 -17.63
C ALA A 110 -2.05 0.60 -17.24
N ASP A 111 -1.90 0.12 -16.01
CA ASP A 111 -2.77 -0.91 -15.42
C ASP A 111 -3.00 -0.59 -13.94
N LEU A 112 -4.17 -0.98 -13.44
CA LEU A 112 -4.54 -0.79 -12.05
C LEU A 112 -5.60 -1.80 -11.60
N ALA A 113 -5.67 -2.00 -10.28
CA ALA A 113 -6.74 -2.72 -9.63
C ALA A 113 -7.22 -1.92 -8.42
N SER A 114 -8.52 -1.93 -8.15
CA SER A 114 -9.18 -1.06 -7.19
C SER A 114 -9.71 -1.83 -5.98
N GLY A 115 -9.50 -1.29 -4.78
CA GLY A 115 -9.98 -1.87 -3.53
C GLY A 115 -11.51 -1.89 -3.44
N ALA A 116 -12.07 -3.10 -3.33
CA ALA A 116 -13.48 -3.38 -3.09
C ALA A 116 -13.63 -4.04 -1.72
N GLY A 117 -14.38 -3.42 -0.82
CA GLY A 117 -14.59 -3.87 0.56
C GLY A 117 -16.02 -3.65 1.02
N THR A 118 -16.17 -3.45 2.33
CA THR A 118 -17.46 -3.23 3.00
C THR A 118 -17.42 -2.00 3.91
N ASP A 119 -16.50 -1.06 3.65
CA ASP A 119 -16.17 0.06 4.55
C ASP A 119 -17.29 1.10 4.71
N HIS A 120 -18.30 1.08 3.84
CA HIS A 120 -19.53 1.88 4.01
C HIS A 120 -20.55 1.22 4.96
N LEU A 121 -20.40 -0.07 5.25
CA LEU A 121 -21.20 -0.80 6.24
C LEU A 121 -20.49 -0.76 7.59
N ALA A 122 -21.03 0.02 8.52
CA ALA A 122 -20.51 0.04 9.89
C ALA A 122 -20.60 -1.37 10.50
N PRO A 123 -19.54 -1.90 11.16
CA PRO A 123 -19.56 -3.26 11.70
C PRO A 123 -20.71 -3.53 12.67
N ALA A 124 -21.05 -2.54 13.51
CA ALA A 124 -22.17 -2.64 14.44
C ALA A 124 -23.56 -2.69 13.76
N SER A 125 -23.65 -2.36 12.47
CA SER A 125 -24.87 -2.42 11.67
C SER A 125 -25.01 -3.72 10.89
N ALA A 126 -23.93 -4.48 10.70
CA ALA A 126 -23.98 -5.79 10.06
C ALA A 126 -24.67 -6.81 10.99
N ARG A 127 -25.76 -7.42 10.53
CA ARG A 127 -26.54 -8.41 11.30
C ARG A 127 -26.45 -9.81 10.72
N THR A 128 -26.21 -9.90 9.42
CA THR A 128 -26.22 -11.15 8.66
C THR A 128 -25.07 -11.18 7.65
N LEU A 129 -24.78 -12.37 7.10
CA LEU A 129 -23.85 -12.48 5.97
C LEU A 129 -24.39 -11.78 4.71
N ASP A 130 -25.71 -11.74 4.55
CA ASP A 130 -26.34 -11.06 3.41
C ASP A 130 -26.07 -9.55 3.41
N ASP A 131 -26.03 -8.91 4.59
CA ASP A 131 -25.64 -7.49 4.69
C ASP A 131 -24.21 -7.26 4.17
N VAL A 132 -23.29 -8.18 4.49
CA VAL A 132 -21.89 -8.13 4.06
C VAL A 132 -21.76 -8.40 2.56
N ILE A 133 -22.49 -9.39 2.05
CA ILE A 133 -22.54 -9.73 0.63
C ILE A 133 -23.05 -8.54 -0.18
N ALA A 134 -24.16 -7.92 0.25
CA ALA A 134 -24.73 -6.75 -0.41
C ALA A 134 -23.74 -5.58 -0.45
N ALA A 135 -22.99 -5.35 0.64
CA ALA A 135 -21.95 -4.33 0.69
C ALA A 135 -20.81 -4.60 -0.31
N TYR A 136 -20.32 -5.84 -0.41
CA TYR A 136 -19.35 -6.19 -1.44
C TYR A 136 -19.93 -6.02 -2.85
N GLU A 137 -21.15 -6.50 -3.08
CA GLU A 137 -21.85 -6.40 -4.37
C GLU A 137 -21.92 -4.95 -4.86
N GLU A 138 -22.21 -3.98 -3.97
CA GLU A 138 -22.23 -2.55 -4.32
C GLU A 138 -20.88 -2.07 -4.87
N GLN A 139 -19.78 -2.36 -4.16
CA GLN A 139 -18.46 -1.86 -4.55
C GLN A 139 -17.91 -2.57 -5.77
N PHE A 140 -18.11 -3.89 -5.87
CA PHE A 140 -17.75 -4.69 -7.04
C PHE A 140 -18.50 -4.19 -8.28
N ALA A 141 -19.83 -4.06 -8.19
CA ALA A 141 -20.63 -3.59 -9.32
C ALA A 141 -20.20 -2.20 -9.81
N PHE A 142 -19.84 -1.30 -8.89
CA PHE A 142 -19.31 0.01 -9.27
C PHE A 142 -17.96 -0.10 -10.01
N ILE A 143 -16.99 -0.80 -9.44
CA ILE A 143 -15.64 -0.95 -10.01
C ILE A 143 -15.71 -1.60 -11.39
N GLU A 144 -16.47 -2.69 -11.52
CA GLU A 144 -16.65 -3.42 -12.77
C GLU A 144 -17.45 -2.60 -13.80
N GLY A 145 -18.44 -1.82 -13.36
CA GLY A 145 -19.20 -0.90 -14.21
C GLY A 145 -18.33 0.20 -14.83
N GLU A 146 -17.31 0.66 -14.11
CA GLU A 146 -16.27 1.54 -14.64
C GLU A 146 -15.26 0.80 -15.54
N GLY A 147 -15.33 -0.53 -15.63
CA GLY A 147 -14.41 -1.39 -16.39
C GLY A 147 -13.09 -1.67 -15.65
N GLY A 148 -13.08 -1.54 -14.32
CA GLY A 148 -11.93 -1.78 -13.46
C GLY A 148 -11.80 -3.23 -12.98
N LYS A 149 -10.61 -3.58 -12.51
CA LYS A 149 -10.32 -4.84 -11.82
C LYS A 149 -10.44 -4.66 -10.30
N ALA A 150 -11.04 -5.61 -9.60
CA ALA A 150 -11.19 -5.54 -8.14
C ALA A 150 -10.02 -6.19 -7.37
N ILE A 151 -9.63 -5.55 -6.27
CA ILE A 151 -8.90 -6.14 -5.15
C ILE A 151 -9.92 -6.35 -4.03
N MET A 152 -10.25 -7.59 -3.69
CA MET A 152 -11.18 -7.90 -2.61
C MET A 152 -10.50 -7.68 -1.25
N MET A 153 -10.78 -6.53 -0.66
CA MET A 153 -10.27 -6.11 0.64
C MET A 153 -10.93 -6.93 1.76
N ALA A 154 -10.21 -7.13 2.86
CA ALA A 154 -10.81 -7.66 4.08
C ALA A 154 -11.93 -6.75 4.62
N SER A 155 -12.93 -7.36 5.25
CA SER A 155 -14.17 -6.70 5.66
C SER A 155 -14.34 -6.74 7.19
N ARG A 156 -14.31 -5.55 7.83
CA ARG A 156 -14.57 -5.41 9.28
C ARG A 156 -15.94 -5.94 9.68
N ALA A 157 -16.96 -5.75 8.83
CA ALA A 157 -18.31 -6.26 9.06
C ALA A 157 -18.35 -7.80 9.10
N LEU A 158 -17.73 -8.44 8.10
CA LEU A 158 -17.53 -9.89 8.06
C LEU A 158 -16.82 -10.42 9.29
N ALA A 159 -15.70 -9.80 9.68
CA ALA A 159 -14.93 -10.19 10.87
C ALA A 159 -15.78 -10.14 12.15
N ALA A 160 -16.73 -9.21 12.23
CA ALA A 160 -17.62 -9.07 13.38
C ALA A 160 -18.80 -10.06 13.41
N VAL A 161 -19.30 -10.52 12.25
CA VAL A 161 -20.54 -11.32 12.17
C VAL A 161 -20.29 -12.81 11.89
N ALA A 162 -19.15 -13.16 11.28
CA ALA A 162 -18.81 -14.55 10.98
C ALA A 162 -18.58 -15.37 12.26
N LYS A 163 -19.04 -16.63 12.24
CA LYS A 163 -18.93 -17.58 13.36
C LYS A 163 -17.83 -18.63 13.15
N GLY A 164 -17.22 -18.66 11.97
CA GLY A 164 -16.14 -19.59 11.62
C GLY A 164 -15.83 -19.57 10.14
N ALA A 165 -14.93 -20.47 9.72
CA ALA A 165 -14.42 -20.58 8.35
C ALA A 165 -15.52 -20.73 7.28
N ASP A 166 -16.59 -21.47 7.58
CA ASP A 166 -17.70 -21.70 6.63
C ASP A 166 -18.41 -20.40 6.21
N ASP A 167 -18.54 -19.43 7.13
CA ASP A 167 -19.16 -18.13 6.82
C ASP A 167 -18.27 -17.30 5.89
N TYR A 168 -16.94 -17.35 6.09
CA TYR A 168 -15.99 -16.74 5.14
C TYR A 168 -16.09 -17.42 3.77
N ALA A 169 -16.10 -18.76 3.73
CA ALA A 169 -16.21 -19.49 2.48
C ALA A 169 -17.51 -19.15 1.74
N ALA A 170 -18.64 -19.02 2.43
CA ALA A 170 -19.92 -18.65 1.84
C ALA A 170 -19.91 -17.24 1.22
N VAL A 171 -19.38 -16.23 1.94
CA VAL A 171 -19.29 -14.86 1.42
C VAL A 171 -18.33 -14.79 0.23
N TYR A 172 -17.14 -15.38 0.33
CA TYR A 172 -16.17 -15.34 -0.76
C TYR A 172 -16.63 -16.15 -1.98
N ASP A 173 -17.30 -17.29 -1.80
CA ASP A 173 -17.89 -18.07 -2.90
C ASP A 173 -18.91 -17.25 -3.70
N ARG A 174 -19.79 -16.52 -3.00
CA ARG A 174 -20.78 -15.65 -3.62
C ARG A 174 -20.13 -14.55 -4.46
N ILE A 175 -19.17 -13.82 -3.90
CA ILE A 175 -18.54 -12.67 -4.57
C ILE A 175 -17.62 -13.12 -5.71
N LEU A 176 -16.81 -14.17 -5.53
CA LEU A 176 -15.88 -14.65 -6.56
C LEU A 176 -16.61 -15.31 -7.74
N SER A 177 -17.71 -16.01 -7.49
CA SER A 177 -18.48 -16.68 -8.56
C SER A 177 -19.11 -15.67 -9.54
N GLN A 178 -19.53 -14.50 -9.05
CA GLN A 178 -20.17 -13.48 -9.87
C GLN A 178 -19.21 -12.45 -10.47
N ALA A 179 -17.98 -12.33 -9.95
CA ALA A 179 -17.00 -11.37 -10.46
C ALA A 179 -16.80 -11.52 -11.97
N SER A 180 -16.82 -10.39 -12.69
CA SER A 180 -16.70 -10.32 -14.15
C SER A 180 -15.34 -10.81 -14.68
N GLY A 181 -14.29 -10.68 -13.87
CA GLY A 181 -12.93 -11.07 -14.19
C GLY A 181 -12.21 -11.75 -13.02
N LYS A 182 -10.88 -11.87 -13.15
CA LYS A 182 -10.06 -12.33 -12.03
C LYS A 182 -9.90 -11.24 -10.96
N VAL A 183 -9.93 -11.64 -9.70
CA VAL A 183 -9.87 -10.78 -8.52
C VAL A 183 -8.54 -11.01 -7.79
N ILE A 184 -7.97 -9.96 -7.21
CA ILE A 184 -6.86 -10.09 -6.27
C ILE A 184 -7.44 -10.14 -4.86
N LEU A 185 -7.15 -11.19 -4.09
CA LEU A 185 -7.56 -11.27 -2.68
C LEU A 185 -6.60 -10.46 -1.81
N HIS A 186 -7.08 -9.95 -0.68
CA HIS A 186 -6.25 -9.23 0.29
C HIS A 186 -6.48 -9.75 1.71
N TRP A 187 -5.43 -10.33 2.29
CA TRP A 187 -5.36 -10.68 3.70
C TRP A 187 -4.58 -9.59 4.45
N LEU A 188 -5.32 -8.70 5.11
CA LEU A 188 -4.77 -7.63 5.94
C LEU A 188 -4.72 -8.08 7.41
N GLY A 189 -3.54 -7.99 8.04
CA GLY A 189 -3.37 -8.34 9.44
C GLY A 189 -3.85 -7.26 10.41
N ASP A 190 -4.04 -7.65 11.67
CA ASP A 190 -4.61 -6.82 12.74
C ASP A 190 -3.68 -5.69 13.24
N MET A 191 -2.39 -5.74 12.91
CA MET A 191 -1.44 -4.64 13.13
C MET A 191 -1.68 -3.44 12.21
N PHE A 192 -2.34 -3.65 11.08
CA PHE A 192 -2.81 -2.56 10.21
C PHE A 192 -4.23 -2.13 10.57
N ASP A 193 -5.07 -3.09 10.95
CA ASP A 193 -6.46 -2.86 11.31
C ASP A 193 -6.94 -3.82 12.42
N PRO A 194 -6.95 -3.39 13.69
CA PRO A 194 -7.31 -4.24 14.81
C PRO A 194 -8.71 -4.87 14.73
N ALA A 195 -9.62 -4.28 13.93
CA ALA A 195 -10.96 -4.82 13.72
C ALA A 195 -11.00 -6.06 12.81
N LEU A 196 -9.86 -6.45 12.23
CA LEU A 196 -9.72 -7.64 11.39
C LEU A 196 -9.08 -8.82 12.13
N LYS A 197 -8.90 -8.74 13.46
CA LYS A 197 -8.36 -9.85 14.23
C LYS A 197 -9.20 -11.13 14.02
N GLY A 198 -8.53 -12.26 13.83
CA GLY A 198 -9.16 -13.56 13.58
C GLY A 198 -9.77 -13.72 12.19
N TYR A 199 -9.38 -12.87 11.22
CA TYR A 199 -9.85 -12.98 9.84
C TYR A 199 -9.59 -14.39 9.28
N TRP A 200 -10.54 -14.89 8.47
CA TRP A 200 -10.66 -16.29 8.04
C TRP A 200 -11.16 -17.27 9.11
N GLY A 201 -11.60 -16.79 10.27
CA GLY A 201 -12.34 -17.59 11.26
C GLY A 201 -11.47 -18.26 12.32
N SER A 202 -10.20 -17.87 12.43
CA SER A 202 -9.29 -18.37 13.48
C SER A 202 -8.21 -17.34 13.82
N ASP A 203 -7.80 -17.31 15.09
CA ASP A 203 -6.59 -16.60 15.55
C ASP A 203 -5.31 -17.42 15.29
N ASP A 204 -5.45 -18.73 15.02
CA ASP A 204 -4.34 -19.61 14.64
C ASP A 204 -4.03 -19.49 13.15
N PHE A 205 -2.77 -19.20 12.82
CA PHE A 205 -2.33 -18.94 11.45
C PHE A 205 -2.55 -20.14 10.53
N GLU A 206 -2.21 -21.36 10.96
CA GLU A 206 -2.32 -22.56 10.11
C GLU A 206 -3.79 -22.85 9.77
N THR A 207 -4.69 -22.69 10.74
CA THR A 207 -6.13 -22.85 10.53
C THR A 207 -6.71 -21.79 9.58
N ALA A 208 -6.30 -20.52 9.74
CA ALA A 208 -6.70 -19.44 8.83
C ALA A 208 -6.12 -19.65 7.42
N LEU A 209 -4.88 -20.15 7.34
CA LEU A 209 -4.21 -20.51 6.10
C LEU A 209 -4.96 -21.61 5.34
N ASP A 210 -5.39 -22.66 6.03
CA ASP A 210 -6.20 -23.73 5.42
C ASP A 210 -7.50 -23.18 4.84
N THR A 211 -8.16 -22.26 5.55
CA THR A 211 -9.40 -21.63 5.10
C THR A 211 -9.20 -20.83 3.81
N VAL A 212 -8.21 -19.94 3.79
CA VAL A 212 -7.97 -19.09 2.60
C VAL A 212 -7.47 -19.90 1.41
N VAL A 213 -6.63 -20.93 1.63
CA VAL A 213 -6.18 -21.83 0.56
C VAL A 213 -7.36 -22.59 -0.04
N ALA A 214 -8.27 -23.14 0.78
CA ALA A 214 -9.44 -23.85 0.28
C ALA A 214 -10.36 -22.94 -0.56
N ILE A 215 -10.55 -21.68 -0.16
CA ILE A 215 -11.30 -20.68 -0.95
C ILE A 215 -10.59 -20.42 -2.29
N ILE A 216 -9.28 -20.22 -2.29
CA ILE A 216 -8.50 -19.98 -3.51
C ILE A 216 -8.57 -21.18 -4.46
N GLU A 217 -8.43 -22.41 -3.96
CA GLU A 217 -8.49 -23.64 -4.77
C GLU A 217 -9.85 -23.79 -5.46
N ARG A 218 -10.95 -23.55 -4.74
CA ARG A 218 -12.32 -23.61 -5.28
C ARG A 218 -12.56 -22.58 -6.40
N HIS A 219 -11.87 -21.44 -6.35
CA HIS A 219 -12.04 -20.31 -7.26
C HIS A 219 -10.77 -19.96 -8.05
N ALA A 220 -9.88 -20.92 -8.30
CA ALA A 220 -8.57 -20.65 -8.92
C ALA A 220 -8.67 -19.97 -10.31
N ASN A 221 -9.76 -20.20 -11.04
CA ASN A 221 -10.04 -19.53 -12.31
C ASN A 221 -10.51 -18.06 -12.16
N LYS A 222 -10.99 -17.68 -10.98
CA LYS A 222 -11.46 -16.33 -10.61
C LYS A 222 -10.47 -15.55 -9.76
N VAL A 223 -9.40 -16.17 -9.26
CA VAL A 223 -8.36 -15.50 -8.49
C VAL A 223 -7.13 -15.24 -9.39
N GLU A 224 -6.67 -13.99 -9.44
CA GLU A 224 -5.38 -13.61 -10.06
C GLU A 224 -4.24 -13.90 -9.09
N GLY A 225 -4.41 -13.51 -7.84
CA GLY A 225 -3.44 -13.69 -6.78
C GLY A 225 -4.00 -13.29 -5.43
N ILE A 226 -3.17 -13.42 -4.40
CA ILE A 226 -3.47 -12.95 -3.05
C ILE A 226 -2.33 -12.08 -2.55
N LYS A 227 -2.70 -10.92 -1.99
CA LYS A 227 -1.81 -10.09 -1.18
C LYS A 227 -1.91 -10.50 0.28
N ILE A 228 -0.77 -10.77 0.92
CA ILE A 228 -0.69 -11.01 2.36
C ILE A 228 0.08 -9.89 3.07
N SER A 229 -0.54 -9.26 4.06
CA SER A 229 0.04 -8.17 4.86
C SER A 229 0.05 -8.53 6.35
N LEU A 230 0.87 -9.53 6.70
CA LEU A 230 1.09 -9.98 8.08
C LEU A 230 2.47 -9.61 8.64
N LEU A 231 3.33 -8.98 7.83
CA LEU A 231 4.72 -8.61 8.18
C LEU A 231 5.57 -9.79 8.69
N ASP A 232 5.32 -10.97 8.14
CA ASP A 232 5.98 -12.22 8.49
C ASP A 232 6.29 -13.00 7.21
N ALA A 233 7.57 -12.98 6.82
CA ALA A 233 8.06 -13.64 5.62
C ALA A 233 7.81 -15.16 5.63
N GLY A 234 7.85 -15.80 6.81
CA GLY A 234 7.61 -17.24 6.94
C GLY A 234 6.17 -17.60 6.59
N LYS A 235 5.21 -16.81 7.09
CA LYS A 235 3.78 -16.96 6.77
C LYS A 235 3.49 -16.72 5.30
N GLU A 236 4.14 -15.73 4.68
CA GLU A 236 4.00 -15.50 3.24
C GLU A 236 4.53 -16.69 2.43
N VAL A 237 5.72 -17.20 2.75
CA VAL A 237 6.30 -18.36 2.07
C VAL A 237 5.39 -19.59 2.22
N ALA A 238 4.84 -19.84 3.41
CA ALA A 238 3.91 -20.95 3.65
C ALA A 238 2.65 -20.86 2.78
N LEU A 239 2.07 -19.67 2.60
CA LEU A 239 0.95 -19.47 1.69
C LEU A 239 1.36 -19.61 0.22
N ARG A 240 2.46 -18.97 -0.19
CA ARG A 240 2.97 -18.98 -1.57
C ARG A 240 3.19 -20.41 -2.06
N ASP A 241 3.77 -21.27 -1.23
CA ASP A 241 4.09 -22.66 -1.59
C ASP A 241 2.83 -23.54 -1.77
N ARG A 242 1.66 -23.09 -1.29
CA ARG A 242 0.37 -23.79 -1.39
C ARG A 242 -0.55 -23.23 -2.47
N LEU A 243 -0.18 -22.15 -3.15
CA LEU A 243 -1.05 -21.55 -4.17
C LEU A 243 -1.20 -22.47 -5.40
N PRO A 244 -2.42 -22.62 -5.93
CA PRO A 244 -2.63 -23.41 -7.14
C PRO A 244 -2.00 -22.73 -8.36
N HIS A 245 -1.66 -23.53 -9.36
CA HIS A 245 -1.05 -23.04 -10.59
C HIS A 245 -1.87 -21.90 -11.23
N GLY A 246 -1.20 -20.78 -11.53
CA GLY A 246 -1.83 -19.61 -12.17
C GLY A 246 -2.46 -18.61 -11.19
N VAL A 247 -2.36 -18.87 -9.88
CA VAL A 247 -2.63 -17.89 -8.81
C VAL A 247 -1.30 -17.43 -8.23
N VAL A 248 -1.07 -16.11 -8.21
CA VAL A 248 0.22 -15.55 -7.77
C VAL A 248 0.20 -15.05 -6.33
N MET A 249 1.35 -15.11 -5.66
CA MET A 249 1.55 -14.42 -4.39
C MET A 249 1.95 -12.97 -4.67
N PHE A 250 1.25 -12.01 -4.07
CA PHE A 250 1.70 -10.63 -3.95
C PHE A 250 2.21 -10.39 -2.53
N THR A 251 3.49 -10.07 -2.38
CA THR A 251 3.98 -9.63 -1.08
C THR A 251 3.31 -8.30 -0.71
N GLY A 252 2.75 -8.27 0.49
CA GLY A 252 2.32 -7.08 1.19
C GLY A 252 3.16 -6.85 2.45
N ASP A 253 4.35 -7.44 2.51
CA ASP A 253 5.30 -7.35 3.61
C ASP A 253 6.32 -6.23 3.35
N ASP A 254 6.02 -5.05 3.90
CA ASP A 254 6.89 -3.88 3.79
C ASP A 254 8.17 -3.98 4.67
N PHE A 255 8.39 -5.09 5.40
CA PHE A 255 9.60 -5.34 6.20
C PHE A 255 10.62 -6.25 5.50
N ASN A 256 10.14 -7.14 4.62
CA ASN A 256 10.91 -8.24 4.03
C ASN A 256 10.77 -8.33 2.50
N TYR A 257 10.12 -7.36 1.86
CA TYR A 257 9.87 -7.35 0.41
C TYR A 257 11.08 -7.67 -0.48
N PRO A 258 12.34 -7.25 -0.23
CA PRO A 258 13.40 -7.50 -1.20
C PRO A 258 13.67 -8.98 -1.42
N GLU A 259 13.74 -9.75 -0.33
CA GLU A 259 14.00 -11.19 -0.40
C GLU A 259 12.81 -11.95 -0.97
N LEU A 260 11.58 -11.57 -0.61
CA LEU A 260 10.35 -12.21 -1.07
C LEU A 260 10.14 -12.01 -2.58
N ILE A 261 10.41 -10.81 -3.08
CA ILE A 261 10.33 -10.47 -4.51
C ILE A 261 11.42 -11.18 -5.31
N ALA A 262 12.65 -11.17 -4.81
CA ALA A 262 13.75 -11.83 -5.51
C ALA A 262 13.55 -13.35 -5.55
N GLY A 263 12.99 -13.91 -4.48
CA GLY A 263 12.64 -15.31 -4.36
C GLY A 263 13.78 -16.21 -3.90
N ASP A 264 13.42 -17.48 -3.75
CA ASP A 264 14.27 -18.60 -3.36
C ASP A 264 14.26 -19.70 -4.44
N SER A 265 14.78 -20.88 -4.12
CA SER A 265 14.85 -22.02 -5.05
C SER A 265 13.48 -22.62 -5.41
N ARG A 266 12.42 -22.31 -4.66
CA ARG A 266 11.06 -22.84 -4.85
C ARG A 266 10.15 -21.85 -5.56
N GLY A 267 10.39 -20.55 -5.39
CA GLY A 267 9.62 -19.53 -6.10
C GLY A 267 9.90 -18.12 -5.65
N HIS A 268 9.06 -17.20 -6.11
CA HIS A 268 9.13 -15.78 -5.78
C HIS A 268 7.73 -15.21 -5.60
N SER A 269 7.65 -14.06 -4.93
CA SER A 269 6.44 -13.27 -4.85
C SER A 269 6.47 -12.14 -5.88
N HIS A 270 5.31 -11.80 -6.41
CA HIS A 270 5.04 -10.50 -7.02
C HIS A 270 4.86 -9.44 -5.93
N ALA A 271 4.63 -8.17 -6.28
CA ALA A 271 4.54 -7.10 -5.29
C ALA A 271 3.21 -6.34 -5.37
N LEU A 272 2.61 -6.08 -4.20
CA LEU A 272 1.56 -5.08 -3.99
C LEU A 272 1.84 -4.39 -2.65
N LEU A 273 2.65 -3.33 -2.70
CA LEU A 273 3.28 -2.76 -1.51
C LEU A 273 2.93 -1.29 -1.31
N GLY A 274 2.81 -0.88 -0.05
CA GLY A 274 2.71 0.53 0.32
C GLY A 274 4.04 1.23 0.18
N ILE A 275 5.16 0.58 0.55
CA ILE A 275 6.49 1.17 0.45
C ILE A 275 6.86 1.53 -1.00
N PHE A 276 6.36 0.81 -2.00
CA PHE A 276 6.60 1.10 -3.41
C PHE A 276 6.06 2.47 -3.86
N ASP A 277 5.12 3.08 -3.12
CA ASP A 277 4.76 4.49 -3.27
C ASP A 277 5.96 5.40 -2.98
N ALA A 278 6.55 5.26 -1.79
CA ALA A 278 7.62 6.12 -1.32
C ALA A 278 8.99 5.83 -1.96
N ILE A 279 9.21 4.59 -2.42
CA ILE A 279 10.51 4.15 -2.97
C ILE A 279 10.50 3.90 -4.47
N ALA A 280 9.45 4.32 -5.18
CA ALA A 280 9.21 3.99 -6.58
C ALA A 280 10.46 4.13 -7.49
N PRO A 281 11.28 5.20 -7.40
CA PRO A 281 12.46 5.33 -8.26
C PRO A 281 13.52 4.24 -8.02
N VAL A 282 13.77 3.89 -6.75
CA VAL A 282 14.74 2.84 -6.38
C VAL A 282 14.19 1.46 -6.72
N ALA A 283 12.92 1.19 -6.40
CA ALA A 283 12.27 -0.07 -6.72
C ALA A 283 12.23 -0.32 -8.24
N ASN A 284 11.96 0.71 -9.05
CA ASN A 284 12.01 0.61 -10.52
C ASN A 284 13.42 0.22 -11.00
N ALA A 285 14.47 0.91 -10.53
CA ALA A 285 15.85 0.62 -10.93
C ALA A 285 16.28 -0.79 -10.49
N ALA A 286 15.89 -1.21 -9.28
CA ALA A 286 16.19 -2.53 -8.76
C ALA A 286 15.46 -3.64 -9.55
N LEU A 287 14.15 -3.49 -9.79
CA LEU A 287 13.36 -4.47 -10.55
C LEU A 287 13.85 -4.61 -12.00
N ALA A 288 14.40 -3.55 -12.59
CA ALA A 288 15.08 -3.62 -13.88
C ALA A 288 16.31 -4.54 -13.82
N ARG A 289 17.17 -4.39 -12.81
CA ARG A 289 18.34 -5.26 -12.59
C ARG A 289 17.94 -6.72 -12.38
N LEU A 290 16.89 -6.94 -11.59
CA LEU A 290 16.37 -8.28 -11.35
C LEU A 290 15.85 -8.93 -12.64
N ALA A 291 15.24 -8.15 -13.55
CA ALA A 291 14.79 -8.64 -14.85
C ALA A 291 15.94 -9.04 -15.79
N GLU A 292 17.11 -8.42 -15.62
CA GLU A 292 18.35 -8.76 -16.34
C GLU A 292 19.12 -9.93 -15.72
N GLY A 293 18.63 -10.49 -14.61
CA GLY A 293 19.32 -11.55 -13.85
C GLY A 293 20.42 -11.03 -12.92
N ASP A 294 20.57 -9.71 -12.75
CA ASP A 294 21.53 -9.08 -11.86
C ASP A 294 20.98 -8.99 -10.43
N ARG A 295 21.03 -10.12 -9.72
CA ARG A 295 20.60 -10.20 -8.32
C ARG A 295 21.43 -9.30 -7.40
N ALA A 296 22.74 -9.21 -7.63
CA ALA A 296 23.63 -8.40 -6.79
C ALA A 296 23.31 -6.90 -6.93
N GLY A 297 23.05 -6.42 -8.16
CA GLY A 297 22.62 -5.05 -8.41
C GLY A 297 21.23 -4.75 -7.84
N TYR A 298 20.30 -5.71 -7.91
CA TYR A 298 19.01 -5.61 -7.23
C TYR A 298 19.17 -5.46 -5.72
N ASP A 299 19.96 -6.33 -5.08
CA ASP A 299 20.16 -6.33 -3.63
C ASP A 299 20.88 -5.05 -3.18
N ALA A 300 21.85 -4.55 -3.96
CA ALA A 300 22.56 -3.31 -3.67
C ALA A 300 21.64 -2.08 -3.64
N LEU A 301 20.58 -2.08 -4.46
CA LEU A 301 19.59 -0.99 -4.51
C LEU A 301 18.49 -1.15 -3.45
N MET A 302 17.98 -2.37 -3.22
CA MET A 302 16.87 -2.60 -2.29
C MET A 302 17.30 -2.69 -0.82
N THR A 303 18.50 -3.19 -0.51
CA THR A 303 18.91 -3.36 0.90
C THR A 303 18.89 -2.05 1.69
N PRO A 304 19.39 -0.91 1.17
CA PRO A 304 19.32 0.37 1.87
C PRO A 304 17.90 0.90 2.11
N THR A 305 16.90 0.46 1.33
CA THR A 305 15.51 0.91 1.51
C THR A 305 14.80 0.18 2.65
N VAL A 306 15.31 -0.96 3.13
CA VAL A 306 14.68 -1.76 4.19
C VAL A 306 14.63 -1.02 5.52
N PRO A 307 15.73 -0.43 6.05
CA PRO A 307 15.67 0.36 7.29
C PRO A 307 14.65 1.51 7.21
N LEU A 308 14.61 2.22 6.07
CA LEU A 308 13.63 3.28 5.82
C LEU A 308 12.20 2.72 5.91
N SER A 309 11.93 1.62 5.21
CA SER A 309 10.60 1.00 5.20
C SER A 309 10.18 0.57 6.61
N ARG A 310 11.06 -0.14 7.32
CA ARG A 310 10.80 -0.55 8.71
C ARG A 310 10.55 0.64 9.62
N LYS A 311 11.23 1.77 9.39
CA LYS A 311 10.98 2.99 10.14
C LYS A 311 9.61 3.59 9.83
N ILE A 312 9.22 3.69 8.56
CA ILE A 312 7.91 4.18 8.14
C ILE A 312 6.79 3.31 8.73
N PHE A 313 6.96 1.99 8.71
CA PHE A 313 5.97 1.00 9.18
C PHE A 313 6.15 0.59 10.65
N GLU A 314 6.95 1.32 11.45
CA GLU A 314 7.16 1.00 12.86
C GLU A 314 5.87 1.05 13.67
N ALA A 315 5.77 0.34 14.79
CA ALA A 315 4.58 0.40 15.64
C ALA A 315 4.33 1.83 16.18
N PRO A 316 3.07 2.32 16.26
CA PRO A 316 1.84 1.72 15.71
C PRO A 316 1.81 1.76 14.17
N THR A 317 1.68 0.60 13.54
CA THR A 317 1.93 0.40 12.11
C THR A 317 0.88 1.07 11.24
N GLU A 318 -0.37 1.18 11.71
CA GLU A 318 -1.47 1.81 10.98
C GLU A 318 -1.18 3.26 10.54
N TYR A 319 -0.20 3.93 11.14
CA TYR A 319 0.22 5.30 10.80
C TYR A 319 1.34 5.39 9.77
N TYR A 320 1.73 4.30 9.11
CA TYR A 320 2.79 4.32 8.08
C TYR A 320 2.49 5.30 6.93
N LYS A 321 1.20 5.54 6.65
CA LYS A 321 0.73 6.47 5.62
C LYS A 321 1.34 7.88 5.80
N ALA A 322 1.58 8.28 7.05
CA ALA A 322 2.21 9.57 7.35
C ALA A 322 3.66 9.64 6.85
N GLY A 323 4.41 8.54 6.98
CA GLY A 323 5.77 8.44 6.42
C GLY A 323 5.78 8.39 4.89
N ILE A 324 4.80 7.72 4.26
CA ILE A 324 4.64 7.70 2.80
C ILE A 324 4.38 9.10 2.26
N VAL A 325 3.38 9.82 2.79
CA VAL A 325 3.08 11.18 2.32
C VAL A 325 4.19 12.17 2.67
N PHE A 326 4.89 11.97 3.78
CA PHE A 326 6.09 12.75 4.10
C PHE A 326 7.18 12.57 3.04
N MET A 327 7.42 11.34 2.56
CA MET A 327 8.35 11.07 1.45
C MET A 327 7.88 11.71 0.14
N ALA A 328 6.59 11.66 -0.17
CA ALA A 328 6.02 12.35 -1.33
C ALA A 328 6.24 13.87 -1.26
N TRP A 329 6.05 14.46 -0.08
CA TRP A 329 6.34 15.87 0.18
C TRP A 329 7.83 16.18 0.15
N LEU A 330 8.74 15.35 0.66
CA LEU A 330 10.18 15.66 0.51
C LEU A 330 10.61 15.70 -0.97
N ASN A 331 9.99 14.88 -1.81
CA ASN A 331 10.36 14.69 -3.22
C ASN A 331 9.58 15.55 -4.23
N GLY A 332 8.80 16.53 -3.80
CA GLY A 332 8.15 17.45 -4.75
C GLY A 332 6.84 16.96 -5.35
N HIS A 333 6.29 15.82 -4.92
CA HIS A 333 5.03 15.28 -5.46
C HIS A 333 3.80 16.05 -4.97
N GLN A 334 3.92 16.74 -3.84
CA GLN A 334 2.95 17.70 -3.31
C GLN A 334 3.68 18.87 -2.64
N ASP A 335 2.98 20.00 -2.45
CA ASP A 335 3.61 21.26 -1.99
C ASP A 335 3.47 21.51 -0.48
N HIS A 336 2.65 20.72 0.21
CA HIS A 336 2.37 20.82 1.64
C HIS A 336 2.47 19.44 2.30
N PHE A 337 2.62 19.41 3.63
CA PHE A 337 2.52 18.17 4.41
C PHE A 337 1.20 18.16 5.20
N THR A 338 0.10 17.97 4.47
CA THR A 338 -1.26 17.85 5.02
C THR A 338 -1.89 16.61 4.44
N MET A 339 -2.57 15.85 5.29
CA MET A 339 -3.22 14.61 4.95
C MET A 339 -4.70 14.67 5.30
N VAL A 340 -5.47 13.81 4.63
CA VAL A 340 -6.83 13.46 5.06
C VAL A 340 -6.79 12.97 6.50
N GLY A 341 -7.82 13.28 7.30
CA GLY A 341 -7.87 12.87 8.70
C GLY A 341 -6.88 13.61 9.61
N GLY A 342 -6.16 14.63 9.11
CA GLY A 342 -5.08 15.28 9.86
C GLY A 342 -3.90 14.36 10.17
N MET A 343 -3.74 13.25 9.44
CA MET A 343 -2.82 12.16 9.79
C MET A 343 -1.33 12.54 9.74
N GLN A 344 -0.97 13.72 9.20
CA GLN A 344 0.39 14.25 9.28
C GLN A 344 0.91 14.40 10.72
N SER A 345 0.02 14.51 11.72
CA SER A 345 0.40 14.59 13.14
C SER A 345 0.49 13.23 13.85
N ALA A 346 0.27 12.11 13.15
CA ALA A 346 0.27 10.79 13.76
C ALA A 346 1.66 10.27 14.19
N ARG A 347 2.73 10.89 13.66
CA ARG A 347 4.11 10.62 14.06
C ARG A 347 4.78 11.88 14.59
N GLY A 348 5.68 11.70 15.56
CA GLY A 348 6.44 12.80 16.14
C GLY A 348 7.58 13.28 15.24
N ILE A 349 8.07 14.50 15.45
CA ILE A 349 9.15 15.10 14.62
C ILE A 349 10.42 14.25 14.55
N ARG A 350 10.75 13.51 15.61
CA ARG A 350 11.90 12.60 15.64
C ARG A 350 11.77 11.43 14.66
N HIS A 351 10.55 10.94 14.44
CA HIS A 351 10.28 9.92 13.43
C HIS A 351 10.57 10.48 12.04
N TYR A 352 10.02 11.66 11.70
CA TYR A 352 10.26 12.29 10.39
C TYR A 352 11.72 12.65 10.15
N ALA A 353 12.44 13.08 11.20
CA ALA A 353 13.88 13.30 11.11
C ALA A 353 14.66 12.02 10.78
N GLU A 354 14.25 10.87 11.35
CA GLU A 354 14.87 9.59 11.04
C GLU A 354 14.50 9.07 9.65
N VAL A 355 13.23 9.21 9.25
CA VAL A 355 12.79 8.90 7.88
C VAL A 355 13.60 9.72 6.87
N PHE A 356 13.85 11.02 7.14
CA PHE A 356 14.71 11.86 6.30
C PHE A 356 16.15 11.32 6.19
N ARG A 357 16.78 10.93 7.31
CA ARG A 357 18.14 10.36 7.29
C ARG A 357 18.21 9.07 6.49
N LEU A 358 17.26 8.16 6.72
CA LEU A 358 17.20 6.87 6.04
C LEU A 358 16.86 7.02 4.56
N ALA A 359 16.03 8.00 4.19
CA ALA A 359 15.73 8.33 2.80
C ALA A 359 16.97 8.85 2.05
N ASP A 360 17.77 9.71 2.69
CA ASP A 360 19.05 10.14 2.14
C ASP A 360 19.98 8.93 1.93
N GLN A 361 20.20 8.11 2.97
CA GLN A 361 21.08 6.93 2.89
C GLN A 361 20.65 5.92 1.81
N ALA A 362 19.35 5.82 1.53
CA ALA A 362 18.79 4.96 0.51
C ALA A 362 18.75 5.60 -0.90
N GLY A 363 19.25 6.83 -1.07
CA GLY A 363 19.26 7.53 -2.35
C GLY A 363 17.87 7.95 -2.84
N LEU A 364 16.93 8.18 -1.92
CA LEU A 364 15.52 8.45 -2.20
C LEU A 364 15.12 9.93 -2.16
N LEU A 365 16.07 10.83 -1.91
CA LEU A 365 15.86 12.27 -2.03
C LEU A 365 16.22 12.72 -3.44
N ALA A 366 15.22 12.79 -4.34
CA ALA A 366 15.42 13.10 -5.75
C ALA A 366 16.03 14.48 -6.01
N ASP A 367 15.67 15.45 -5.16
CA ASP A 367 16.26 16.79 -5.08
C ASP A 367 16.67 17.05 -3.61
N PRO A 368 17.94 16.80 -3.24
CA PRO A 368 18.42 16.98 -1.88
C PRO A 368 18.26 18.40 -1.34
N ASP A 369 18.39 19.43 -2.18
CA ASP A 369 18.25 20.83 -1.76
C ASP A 369 16.80 21.14 -1.38
N LEU A 370 15.84 20.70 -2.20
CA LEU A 370 14.41 20.81 -1.90
C LEU A 370 14.04 20.05 -0.62
N ALA A 371 14.52 18.82 -0.49
CA ALA A 371 14.24 17.99 0.68
C ALA A 371 14.78 18.63 1.96
N ILE A 372 15.99 19.20 1.93
CA ILE A 372 16.56 19.95 3.06
C ILE A 372 15.71 21.16 3.40
N ALA A 373 15.30 21.96 2.39
CA ALA A 373 14.49 23.15 2.63
C ALA A 373 13.14 22.81 3.28
N ARG A 374 12.49 21.73 2.82
CA ARG A 374 11.23 21.22 3.37
C ARG A 374 11.43 20.68 4.79
N MET A 375 12.42 19.83 5.03
CA MET A 375 12.70 19.31 6.37
C MET A 375 13.05 20.43 7.37
N LYS A 376 13.82 21.45 6.96
CA LYS A 376 14.10 22.65 7.78
C LYS A 376 12.81 23.38 8.16
N SER A 377 11.88 23.52 7.21
CA SER A 377 10.59 24.17 7.46
C SER A 377 9.76 23.39 8.50
N LEU A 378 9.74 22.06 8.42
CA LEU A 378 9.05 21.23 9.41
C LEU A 378 9.72 21.30 10.79
N CYS A 379 11.06 21.26 10.84
CA CYS A 379 11.83 21.47 12.07
C CYS A 379 11.49 22.83 12.73
N ALA A 380 11.43 23.91 11.94
CA ALA A 380 11.11 25.25 12.45
C ALA A 380 9.70 25.30 13.08
N VAL A 381 8.70 24.68 12.44
CA VAL A 381 7.34 24.54 13.00
C VAL A 381 7.35 23.74 14.31
N ALA A 382 8.24 22.76 14.43
CA ALA A 382 8.42 21.96 15.65
C ALA A 382 9.32 22.63 16.72
N GLY A 383 9.82 23.85 16.48
CA GLY A 383 10.65 24.60 17.42
C GLY A 383 12.12 24.14 17.52
N VAL A 384 12.67 23.57 16.44
CA VAL A 384 14.06 23.07 16.34
C VAL A 384 15.00 24.08 15.69
#